data_AF-A0A5D4H842-F1
#
_entry.id   AF-A0A5D4H842-F1
#
_cell.length_a   1.000
_cell.length_b   1.000
_cell.length_c   1.000
_cell.angle_alpha   90.00
_cell.angle_beta   90.00
_cell.angle_gamma   90.00
#
_symmetry.space_group_name_H-M   'P 1'
#
loop_
_entity.id
_entity.type
_entity.pdbx_description
1 polymer ?
#
loop_
_entity_poly.entity_id
_entity_poly.type
_entity_poly.pdbx_seq_one_letter_code
_entity_poly.pdbx_strand_id
1 'polypeptide(L)'
;MIVDHDQDGELSVTYIWINERVPPEFERRLLNELLALSEPVGLGAIEAHGRKGEALNAILDEGLREAAHDHRGRRRQDDAFHFDYVCGYRIKVDYLPFGISIYEDSPELHLRYPGMPVVVSSMFDREYGKGALEGAVRLALSQGTGSRGAN
;
A
#
# COMPACT_ATOMS: atom_id res chain seq x y z
N MET A 1 9.90 -14.15 0.75
CA MET A 1 9.97 -14.37 -0.71
C MET A 1 8.81 -13.60 -1.31
N ILE A 2 9.10 -12.58 -2.13
CA ILE A 2 8.08 -11.85 -2.87
C ILE A 2 7.82 -12.62 -4.15
N VAL A 3 6.56 -12.98 -4.40
CA VAL A 3 6.14 -13.67 -5.63
C VAL A 3 5.36 -12.66 -6.44
N ASP A 4 5.97 -12.18 -7.52
CA ASP A 4 5.33 -11.32 -8.51
C ASP A 4 4.55 -12.19 -9.51
N HIS A 5 3.30 -11.80 -9.78
CA HIS A 5 2.43 -12.48 -10.73
C HIS A 5 1.82 -11.43 -11.66
N ASP A 6 2.48 -11.19 -12.79
CA ASP A 6 1.86 -10.56 -13.95
C ASP A 6 0.99 -11.62 -14.66
N GLN A 7 -0.33 -11.44 -14.66
CA GLN A 7 -1.20 -12.18 -15.60
C GLN A 7 -1.24 -11.42 -16.93
N ASP A 8 -0.90 -12.11 -18.01
CA ASP A 8 -1.01 -11.61 -19.38
C ASP A 8 -2.49 -11.34 -19.73
N GLY A 9 -2.84 -10.07 -19.94
CA GLY A 9 -4.11 -9.62 -20.54
C GLY A 9 -4.77 -8.45 -19.80
N GLU A 10 -4.80 -7.27 -20.44
CA GLU A 10 -5.59 -6.07 -20.08
C GLU A 10 -5.77 -5.78 -18.57
N LEU A 11 -4.84 -5.00 -18.00
CA LEU A 11 -4.68 -4.63 -16.58
C LEU A 11 -3.84 -5.65 -15.81
N SER A 12 -2.51 -5.57 -15.98
CA SER A 12 -1.53 -6.25 -15.13
C SER A 12 -1.73 -5.76 -13.69
N VAL A 13 -2.41 -6.55 -12.87
CA VAL A 13 -2.52 -6.31 -11.42
C VAL A 13 -1.30 -6.93 -10.76
N THR A 14 -0.50 -6.11 -10.09
CA THR A 14 0.65 -6.56 -9.30
C THR A 14 0.15 -7.02 -7.93
N TYR A 15 0.52 -8.25 -7.57
CA TYR A 15 0.25 -8.84 -6.26
C TYR A 15 1.57 -9.11 -5.54
N ILE A 16 1.70 -8.60 -4.30
CA ILE A 16 2.87 -8.83 -3.45
C ILE A 16 2.42 -9.55 -2.19
N TRP A 17 2.56 -10.87 -2.20
CA TRP A 17 2.30 -11.71 -1.03
C TRP A 17 3.44 -11.62 -0.02
N ILE A 18 3.11 -11.31 1.24
CA ILE A 18 4.08 -11.15 2.32
C ILE A 18 4.20 -12.48 3.07
N ASN A 19 5.20 -13.28 2.69
CA ASN A 19 5.53 -14.56 3.34
C ASN A 19 6.61 -14.40 4.43
N GLU A 20 6.53 -13.31 5.19
CA GLU A 20 7.42 -13.04 6.33
C GLU A 20 6.64 -12.30 7.43
N ARG A 21 7.28 -12.14 8.59
CA ARG A 21 6.64 -11.46 9.72
C ARG A 21 6.42 -9.99 9.38
N VAL A 22 5.16 -9.58 9.28
CA VAL A 22 4.78 -8.17 9.14
C VAL A 22 5.19 -7.41 10.42
N PRO A 23 5.99 -6.33 10.31
CA PRO A 23 6.36 -5.53 11.47
C PRO A 23 5.15 -4.73 12.00
N PRO A 24 5.18 -4.28 13.27
CA PRO A 24 4.19 -3.33 13.77
C PRO A 24 4.14 -2.06 12.91
N GLU A 25 2.95 -1.49 12.75
CA GLU A 25 2.71 -0.25 11.99
C GLU A 25 3.16 -0.36 10.52
N PHE A 26 3.11 -1.57 9.94
CA PHE A 26 3.50 -1.80 8.55
C PHE A 26 2.72 -0.92 7.58
N GLU A 27 1.42 -0.74 7.79
CA GLU A 27 0.55 0.13 7.01
C GLU A 27 1.04 1.58 6.98
N ARG A 28 1.55 2.09 8.11
CA ARG A 28 2.10 3.45 8.23
C ARG A 28 3.38 3.59 7.45
N ARG A 29 4.25 2.59 7.56
CA ARG A 29 5.54 2.54 6.86
C ARG A 29 5.32 2.40 5.36
N LEU A 30 4.41 1.53 4.96
CA LEU A 30 4.01 1.34 3.58
C LEU A 30 3.51 2.66 2.99
N LEU A 31 2.59 3.35 3.66
CA LEU A 31 2.11 4.66 3.20
C LEU A 31 3.24 5.68 3.07
N ASN A 32 4.19 5.70 4.01
CA ASN A 32 5.35 6.58 3.93
C ASN A 32 6.20 6.31 2.68
N GLU A 33 6.52 5.05 2.39
CA GLU A 33 7.31 4.69 1.21
C GLU A 33 6.54 4.95 -0.10
N LEU A 34 5.23 4.72 -0.11
CA LEU A 34 4.38 5.03 -1.27
C LEU A 34 4.32 6.54 -1.55
N LEU A 35 4.17 7.37 -0.51
CA LEU A 35 4.18 8.83 -0.62
C LEU A 35 5.53 9.37 -1.11
N ALA A 36 6.64 8.75 -0.69
CA ALA A 36 7.98 9.14 -1.13
C ALA A 36 8.19 8.93 -2.65
N LEU A 37 7.48 7.98 -3.25
CA LEU A 37 7.51 7.70 -4.68
C LEU A 37 6.43 8.45 -5.46
N SER A 38 5.36 8.87 -4.79
CA SER A 38 4.18 9.44 -5.43
C SER A 38 4.35 10.92 -5.72
N GLU A 39 3.81 11.36 -6.85
CA GLU A 39 3.68 12.78 -7.17
C GLU A 39 2.22 13.23 -7.06
N PRO A 40 1.96 14.46 -6.57
CA PRO A 40 0.61 14.98 -6.52
C PRO A 40 0.15 15.36 -7.93
N VAL A 41 -1.10 15.03 -8.27
CA VAL A 41 -1.64 15.19 -9.64
C VAL A 41 -2.90 16.07 -9.66
N GLY A 42 -3.08 16.83 -10.74
CA GLY A 42 -4.28 17.64 -10.96
C GLY A 42 -4.57 18.62 -9.81
N LEU A 43 -5.81 18.64 -9.31
CA LEU A 43 -6.19 19.46 -8.15
C LEU A 43 -5.45 19.06 -6.87
N GLY A 44 -4.95 17.82 -6.78
CA GLY A 44 -4.13 17.34 -5.67
C GLY A 44 -2.77 18.04 -5.57
N ALA A 45 -2.24 18.61 -6.66
CA ALA A 45 -1.03 19.43 -6.61
C ALA A 45 -1.23 20.71 -5.79
N ILE A 46 -2.43 21.31 -5.85
CA ILE A 46 -2.80 22.50 -5.08
C ILE A 46 -2.94 22.14 -3.60
N GLU A 47 -3.60 21.02 -3.31
CA GLU A 47 -3.72 20.50 -1.94
C GLU A 47 -2.36 20.19 -1.32
N ALA A 48 -1.53 19.40 -2.00
CA ALA A 48 -0.17 19.08 -1.55
C ALA A 48 0.71 20.33 -1.39
N HIS A 49 0.55 21.34 -2.26
CA HIS A 49 1.24 22.62 -2.10
C HIS A 49 0.73 23.44 -0.91
N GLY A 50 -0.58 23.45 -0.65
CA GLY A 50 -1.18 24.12 0.51
C GLY A 50 -0.75 23.52 1.84
N ARG A 51 -0.35 22.25 1.83
CA ARG A 51 0.16 21.50 2.98
C ARG A 51 1.67 21.58 3.16
N LYS A 52 2.38 22.38 2.33
CA LYS A 52 3.82 22.64 2.50
C LYS A 52 4.08 23.27 3.87
N GLY A 53 4.56 22.46 4.81
CA GLY A 53 4.84 22.87 6.19
C GLY A 53 4.13 22.04 7.26
N GLU A 54 3.17 21.19 6.88
CA GLU A 54 2.62 20.19 7.79
C GLU A 54 3.67 19.13 8.13
N ALA A 55 3.63 18.64 9.37
CA ALA A 55 4.48 17.54 9.78
C ALA A 55 4.05 16.26 9.03
N LEU A 56 5.01 15.55 8.43
CA LEU A 56 4.78 14.29 7.71
C LEU A 56 3.91 13.30 8.51
N ASN A 57 4.10 13.23 9.83
CA ASN A 57 3.28 12.39 10.70
C ASN A 57 1.77 12.72 10.65
N ALA A 58 1.39 13.99 10.51
CA ALA A 58 -0.01 14.38 10.41
C ALA A 58 -0.64 13.91 9.10
N ILE A 59 0.11 13.98 8.00
CA ILE A 59 -0.29 13.46 6.68
C ILE A 59 -0.47 11.94 6.75
N LEU A 60 0.48 11.23 7.37
CA LEU A 60 0.40 9.77 7.54
C LEU A 60 -0.78 9.34 8.40
N ASP A 61 -1.03 10.01 9.53
CA ASP A 61 -2.15 9.69 10.41
C ASP A 61 -3.50 9.93 9.75
N GLU A 62 -3.64 11.03 9.00
CA GLU A 62 -4.83 11.31 8.22
C GLU A 62 -5.03 10.28 7.12
N GLY A 63 -4.00 10.00 6.32
CA GLY A 63 -4.06 9.02 5.24
C GLY A 63 -4.40 7.62 5.72
N LEU A 64 -3.87 7.18 6.86
CA LEU A 64 -4.23 5.90 7.47
C LEU A 64 -5.68 5.86 7.93
N ARG A 65 -6.16 6.94 8.57
CA ARG A 65 -7.55 7.06 8.99
C ARG A 65 -8.47 6.97 7.78
N GLU A 66 -8.17 7.68 6.70
CA GLU A 66 -8.98 7.65 5.47
C GLU A 66 -8.94 6.28 4.80
N ALA A 67 -7.76 5.66 4.70
CA ALA A 67 -7.60 4.34 4.08
C ALA A 67 -8.34 3.22 4.83
N ALA A 68 -8.55 3.36 6.14
CA ALA A 68 -9.29 2.40 6.97
C ALA A 68 -10.83 2.56 6.91
N HIS A 69 -11.33 3.65 6.31
CA HIS A 69 -12.75 3.97 6.23
C HIS A 69 -13.27 3.94 4.78
N ASP A 70 -14.55 3.60 4.58
CA ASP A 70 -15.20 3.81 3.29
C ASP A 70 -15.57 5.30 3.09
N HIS A 71 -16.00 5.67 1.87
CA HIS A 71 -16.46 7.02 1.55
C HIS A 71 -17.70 7.47 2.36
N ARG A 72 -18.26 6.62 3.24
CA ARG A 72 -19.41 6.92 4.11
C ARG A 72 -19.04 6.91 5.60
N GLY A 73 -17.74 6.90 5.93
CA GLY A 73 -17.23 6.97 7.30
C GLY A 73 -17.45 5.68 8.11
N ARG A 74 -17.82 4.57 7.46
CA ARG A 74 -17.87 3.26 8.11
C ARG A 74 -16.49 2.63 8.04
N ARG A 75 -16.06 2.00 9.14
CA ARG A 75 -14.89 1.11 9.08
C ARG A 75 -15.26 -0.03 8.14
N ARG A 76 -14.48 -0.26 7.07
CA ARG A 76 -14.74 -1.39 6.17
C ARG A 76 -14.67 -2.67 7.02
N GLN A 77 -15.62 -3.59 6.81
CA GLN A 77 -15.82 -4.79 7.65
C GLN A 77 -14.65 -5.78 7.61
N ASP A 78 -13.73 -5.52 6.71
CA ASP A 78 -12.51 -6.22 6.44
C ASP A 78 -11.37 -5.29 6.82
N ASP A 79 -10.41 -5.74 7.64
CA ASP A 79 -9.27 -4.95 8.17
C ASP A 79 -8.29 -4.43 7.09
N ALA A 80 -8.75 -4.24 5.85
CA ALA A 80 -8.03 -3.71 4.71
C ALA A 80 -7.76 -2.20 4.80
N PHE A 81 -6.62 -1.79 4.25
CA PHE A 81 -6.28 -0.39 4.01
C PHE A 81 -6.30 -0.13 2.51
N HIS A 82 -7.15 0.79 2.08
CA HIS A 82 -7.27 1.19 0.67
C HIS A 82 -6.68 2.58 0.50
N PHE A 83 -5.43 2.65 0.06
CA PHE A 83 -4.74 3.92 -0.21
C PHE A 83 -5.20 4.48 -1.56
N ASP A 84 -6.37 5.11 -1.57
CA ASP A 84 -6.94 5.76 -2.74
C ASP A 84 -6.92 7.28 -2.59
N TYR A 85 -6.01 7.94 -3.32
CA TYR A 85 -5.76 9.38 -3.25
C TYR A 85 -5.54 9.90 -1.82
N VAL A 86 -4.30 9.91 -1.35
CA VAL A 86 -3.95 10.38 0.00
C VAL A 86 -3.41 11.81 -0.08
N CYS A 87 -4.12 12.78 0.50
CA CYS A 87 -3.65 14.16 0.65
C CYS A 87 -3.19 14.81 -0.68
N GLY A 88 -3.90 14.52 -1.78
CA GLY A 88 -3.57 14.99 -3.13
C GLY A 88 -2.58 14.11 -3.92
N TYR A 89 -2.03 13.05 -3.31
CA TYR A 89 -1.12 12.08 -3.96
C TYR A 89 -1.90 10.88 -4.49
N ARG A 90 -1.63 10.49 -5.74
CA ARG A 90 -2.28 9.34 -6.38
C ARG A 90 -1.53 8.05 -6.08
N ILE A 91 -2.01 7.28 -5.11
CA ILE A 91 -1.37 6.03 -4.66
C ILE A 91 -2.04 4.79 -5.27
N LYS A 92 -3.35 4.59 -5.10
CA LYS A 92 -4.11 3.46 -5.69
C LYS A 92 -3.50 2.08 -5.34
N VAL A 93 -3.22 1.86 -4.05
CA VAL A 93 -2.67 0.62 -3.51
C VAL A 93 -3.56 0.09 -2.40
N ASP A 94 -3.83 -1.20 -2.40
CA ASP A 94 -4.56 -1.89 -1.34
C ASP A 94 -3.59 -2.74 -0.50
N TYR A 95 -3.70 -2.67 0.82
CA TYR A 95 -3.04 -3.58 1.75
C TYR A 95 -4.07 -4.38 2.53
N LEU A 96 -3.99 -5.71 2.44
CA LEU A 96 -4.86 -6.65 3.12
C LEU A 96 -4.03 -7.41 4.17
N PRO A 97 -4.19 -7.14 5.47
CA PRO A 97 -3.37 -7.75 6.51
C PRO A 97 -3.70 -9.22 6.78
N PHE A 98 -4.94 -9.62 6.54
CA PHE A 98 -5.39 -11.00 6.63
C PHE A 98 -5.93 -11.36 5.27
N GLY A 99 -5.09 -11.97 4.43
CA GLY A 99 -5.37 -12.24 3.02
C GLY A 99 -6.84 -12.57 2.77
N ILE A 100 -7.57 -11.57 2.26
CA ILE A 100 -8.95 -11.74 1.84
C ILE A 100 -8.85 -12.31 0.43
N SER A 101 -9.75 -13.23 0.11
CA SER A 101 -10.00 -13.65 -1.26
C SER A 101 -10.55 -12.49 -2.08
N ILE A 102 -9.70 -11.50 -2.36
CA ILE A 102 -10.02 -10.44 -3.31
C ILE A 102 -10.08 -11.10 -4.67
N TYR A 103 -11.28 -11.08 -5.23
CA TYR A 103 -11.73 -11.64 -6.50
C TYR A 103 -12.17 -13.12 -6.43
N GLU A 104 -13.47 -13.30 -6.22
CA GLU A 104 -14.23 -14.57 -6.21
C GLU A 104 -14.18 -15.38 -7.53
N ASP A 105 -13.42 -14.96 -8.55
CA ASP A 105 -13.49 -15.57 -9.90
C ASP A 105 -12.19 -16.27 -10.37
N SER A 106 -11.12 -16.31 -9.57
CA SER A 106 -9.89 -17.07 -9.94
C SER A 106 -9.54 -18.18 -8.94
N PRO A 107 -10.05 -19.41 -9.14
CA PRO A 107 -9.78 -20.58 -8.29
C PRO A 107 -8.29 -20.90 -8.10
N GLU A 108 -7.44 -20.48 -9.05
CA GLU A 108 -6.00 -20.77 -9.05
C GLU A 108 -5.22 -19.91 -8.03
N LEU A 109 -5.68 -18.68 -7.77
CA LEU A 109 -5.09 -17.79 -6.75
C LEU A 109 -5.48 -18.21 -5.33
N HIS A 110 -6.71 -18.70 -5.13
CA HIS A 110 -7.20 -19.22 -3.85
C HIS A 110 -6.38 -20.39 -3.30
N LEU A 111 -5.87 -21.27 -4.17
CA LEU A 111 -5.19 -22.49 -3.77
C LEU A 111 -3.76 -22.28 -3.28
N ARG A 112 -3.10 -21.16 -3.63
CA ARG A 112 -1.67 -20.98 -3.33
C ARG A 112 -1.38 -20.19 -2.06
N TYR A 113 -2.21 -19.22 -1.66
CA TYR A 113 -1.88 -18.32 -0.52
C TYR A 113 -3.07 -17.89 0.36
N PRO A 114 -3.92 -18.82 0.87
CA PRO A 114 -5.03 -18.46 1.76
C PRO A 114 -4.50 -17.85 3.08
N GLY A 115 -4.91 -16.62 3.38
CA GLY A 115 -4.67 -15.96 4.67
C GLY A 115 -3.35 -15.21 4.81
N MET A 116 -2.50 -15.14 3.79
CA MET A 116 -1.28 -14.32 3.82
C MET A 116 -1.57 -12.84 3.57
N PRO A 117 -0.90 -11.91 4.27
CA PRO A 117 -1.00 -10.49 3.95
C PRO A 117 -0.58 -10.22 2.50
N VAL A 118 -1.28 -9.31 1.83
CA VAL A 118 -1.00 -8.98 0.43
C VAL A 118 -1.10 -7.49 0.19
N VAL A 119 -0.20 -6.97 -0.64
CA VAL A 119 -0.27 -5.62 -1.20
C VAL A 119 -0.61 -5.74 -2.68
N VAL A 120 -1.60 -4.99 -3.14
CA VAL A 120 -2.14 -5.08 -4.49
C VAL A 120 -2.22 -3.71 -5.14
N SER A 121 -1.86 -3.64 -6.41
CA SER A 121 -2.15 -2.46 -7.24
C SER A 121 -2.16 -2.82 -8.72
N SER A 122 -3.06 -2.17 -9.47
CA SER A 122 -3.14 -2.28 -10.93
C SER A 122 -2.45 -1.14 -11.69
N MET A 123 -1.95 -0.12 -10.98
CA MET A 123 -1.47 1.11 -11.63
C MET A 123 -0.15 1.66 -11.07
N PHE A 124 0.24 1.33 -9.84
CA PHE A 124 1.39 1.97 -9.18
C PHE A 124 2.70 1.80 -9.98
N ASP A 125 3.04 0.59 -10.39
CA ASP A 125 4.23 0.32 -11.20
C ASP A 125 4.17 0.94 -12.61
N ARG A 126 2.95 1.11 -13.15
CA ARG A 126 2.75 1.82 -14.42
C ARG A 126 3.01 3.31 -14.27
N GLU A 127 2.66 3.89 -13.12
CA GLU A 127 2.80 5.31 -12.83
C GLU A 127 4.21 5.69 -12.39
N TYR A 128 4.84 4.86 -11.55
CA TYR A 128 6.10 5.19 -10.86
C TYR A 128 7.28 4.32 -11.28
N GLY A 129 7.07 3.41 -12.23
CA GLY A 129 8.11 2.55 -12.81
C GLY A 129 8.03 1.10 -12.33
N LYS A 130 8.49 0.19 -13.19
CA LYS A 130 8.49 -1.26 -12.90
C LYS A 130 9.29 -1.56 -11.63
N GLY A 131 8.68 -2.28 -10.68
CA GLY A 131 9.27 -2.65 -9.40
C GLY A 131 9.16 -1.58 -8.31
N ALA A 132 8.48 -0.46 -8.56
CA ALA A 132 8.28 0.59 -7.57
C ALA A 132 7.48 0.11 -6.35
N LEU A 133 6.39 -0.62 -6.59
CA LEU A 133 5.55 -1.20 -5.54
C LEU A 133 6.35 -2.23 -4.72
N GLU A 134 7.12 -3.10 -5.37
CA GLU A 134 7.99 -4.06 -4.69
C GLU A 134 9.03 -3.37 -3.83
N GLY A 135 9.69 -2.33 -4.34
CA GLY A 135 10.64 -1.53 -3.60
C GLY A 135 10.02 -0.91 -2.34
N ALA A 136 8.85 -0.29 -2.46
CA ALA A 136 8.13 0.30 -1.34
C ALA A 136 7.77 -0.74 -0.27
N VAL A 137 7.26 -1.91 -0.67
CA VAL A 137 6.93 -2.99 0.27
C VAL A 137 8.19 -3.50 0.98
N ARG A 138 9.29 -3.73 0.25
CA ARG A 138 10.57 -4.17 0.85
C ARG A 138 11.10 -3.17 1.87
N LEU A 139 11.05 -1.87 1.55
CA LEU A 139 11.49 -0.82 2.46
C LEU A 139 10.62 -0.78 3.71
N ALA A 140 9.30 -0.84 3.56
CA ALA A 140 8.35 -0.86 4.67
C ALA A 140 8.54 -2.07 5.61
N LEU A 141 8.88 -3.24 5.05
CA LEU A 141 9.22 -4.45 5.81
C LEU A 141 10.57 -4.32 6.53
N SER A 142 11.57 -3.68 5.90
CA SER A 142 12.95 -3.63 6.41
C SER A 142 13.15 -2.77 7.66
N GLN A 143 12.35 -1.72 7.85
CA GLN A 143 12.53 -0.76 8.94
C GLN A 143 12.16 -1.33 10.34
N GLY A 144 11.86 -2.62 10.45
CA GLY A 144 11.65 -3.33 11.72
C GLY A 144 12.93 -3.77 12.45
N THR A 145 14.11 -3.61 11.83
CA THR A 145 15.42 -4.00 12.41
C THR A 145 16.20 -2.84 13.01
N GLY A 146 15.53 -1.73 13.37
CA GLY A 146 16.13 -0.59 14.05
C GLY A 146 16.13 -0.72 15.58
N SER A 147 16.88 -1.66 16.17
CA SER A 147 17.45 -1.48 17.53
C SER A 147 18.50 -2.54 17.87
N ARG A 148 19.79 -2.15 17.77
CA ARG A 148 20.91 -2.43 18.71
C ARG A 148 22.25 -2.51 17.98
N GLY A 149 22.99 -1.43 18.09
CA GLY A 149 24.41 -1.34 17.76
C GLY A 149 25.01 -0.08 18.37
N ALA A 150 24.67 0.20 19.63
CA ALA A 150 25.51 1.04 20.48
C ALA A 150 26.71 0.17 20.90
N ASN A 151 27.88 0.52 20.39
CA ASN A 151 29.16 0.56 21.10
C ASN A 151 30.19 1.25 20.21
#